data_AF-A0A382SX81-F1
#
_entry.id   AF-A0A382SX81-F1
#
_cell.length_a   1.000
_cell.length_b   1.000
_cell.length_c   1.000
_cell.angle_alpha   90.00
_cell.angle_beta   90.00
_cell.angle_gamma   90.00
#
_symmetry.space_group_name_H-M   'P 1'
#
loop_
_entity.id
_entity.type
_entity.pdbx_description
1 polymer ?
#
loop_
_entity_poly.entity_id
_entity_poly.type
_entity_poly.pdbx_seq_one_letter_code
_entity_poly.pdbx_strand_id
1 'polypeptide(L)' 'MLWDRLTDLGFAREARPYQPHLTLCRKVGRAVETKLAKPVRWSASGFVLLESIAVDGRSSYQVVERFPSGR' A
#
# COMPACT_ATOMS: atom_id res chain seq x y z
N MET A 1 -17.96 -0.28 -1.15
CA MET A 1 -16.52 -0.01 -1.35
C MET A 1 -15.71 -0.94 -0.45
N LEU A 2 -14.38 -1.09 -0.65
CA LEU A 2 -13.55 -2.04 0.13
C LEU A 2 -13.70 -1.84 1.65
N TRP A 3 -13.61 -0.60 2.12
CA TRP A 3 -13.69 -0.30 3.55
C TRP A 3 -15.03 -0.64 4.17
N ASP A 4 -16.14 -0.42 3.47
CA ASP A 4 -17.47 -0.74 4.00
C ASP A 4 -17.57 -2.25 4.29
N ARG A 5 -17.06 -3.09 3.38
CA ARG A 5 -17.03 -4.55 3.56
C ARG A 5 -16.11 -4.99 4.69
N LEU A 6 -14.96 -4.33 4.86
CA LEU A 6 -14.06 -4.62 5.97
C LEU A 6 -14.68 -4.22 7.31
N THR A 7 -15.41 -3.11 7.37
CA THR A 7 -16.13 -2.69 8.57
C THR A 7 -17.25 -3.66 8.95
N ASP A 8 -18.00 -4.18 7.97
CA ASP A 8 -19.00 -5.24 8.21
C ASP A 8 -18.39 -6.51 8.82
N LEU A 9 -17.11 -6.79 8.51
CA LEU A 9 -16.33 -7.91 9.05
C LEU A 9 -15.65 -7.59 10.40
N GLY A 10 -15.86 -6.40 10.96
CA GLY A 10 -15.32 -5.99 12.26
C GLY A 10 -13.97 -5.28 12.22
N PHE A 11 -13.44 -4.93 11.05
CA PHE A 11 -12.19 -4.17 10.95
C PHE A 11 -12.43 -2.67 11.19
N ALA A 12 -11.57 -2.07 12.02
CA ALA A 12 -11.56 -0.62 12.24
C ALA A 12 -10.99 0.10 11.01
N ARG A 13 -11.75 1.07 10.50
CA ARG A 13 -11.31 1.92 9.39
C ARG A 13 -10.30 2.97 9.87
N GLU A 14 -9.24 3.18 9.09
CA GLU A 14 -8.30 4.30 9.32
C GLU A 14 -9.03 5.64 9.20
N ALA A 15 -8.92 6.47 10.23
CA ALA A 15 -9.60 7.76 10.30
C ALA A 15 -8.95 8.83 9.42
N ARG A 16 -7.64 8.71 9.17
CA ARG A 16 -6.91 9.64 8.30
C ARG A 16 -7.40 9.51 6.86
N PRO A 17 -7.55 10.63 6.12
CA PRO A 17 -7.83 10.58 4.69
C PRO A 17 -6.80 9.73 3.96
N TYR A 18 -7.28 8.94 3.00
CA TYR A 18 -6.40 8.13 2.16
C TYR A 18 -5.52 9.04 1.30
N GLN A 19 -4.21 8.96 1.53
CA GLN A 19 -3.20 9.63 0.71
C GLN A 19 -2.43 8.57 -0.08
N PRO A 20 -2.73 8.34 -1.37
CA PRO A 20 -2.03 7.36 -2.17
C PRO A 20 -0.55 7.73 -2.29
N HIS A 21 0.34 6.84 -1.85
CA HIS A 21 1.78 7.08 -1.87
C HIS A 21 2.56 5.77 -1.97
N LEU A 22 3.83 5.88 -2.35
CA LEU A 22 4.82 4.81 -2.29
C LEU A 22 5.90 5.19 -1.28
N THR A 23 6.06 4.38 -0.24
CA THR A 23 7.13 4.62 0.75
C THR A 23 8.49 4.30 0.12
N LEU A 24 9.33 5.33 -0.08
CA LEU A 24 10.70 5.14 -0.58
C LEU A 24 11.72 4.98 0.55
N CYS A 25 11.57 5.74 1.62
CA CYS A 25 12.45 5.74 2.79
C CYS A 25 11.63 5.73 4.08
N ARG A 26 12.19 5.12 5.14
CA ARG A 26 11.61 5.09 6.50
C ARG A 26 12.65 5.60 7.50
N LYS A 27 12.21 6.02 8.69
CA LYS A 27 13.10 6.52 9.78
C LYS A 27 13.97 7.70 9.34
N VAL A 28 13.39 8.59 8.55
CA VAL A 28 14.07 9.77 8.01
C VAL A 28 14.19 10.84 9.11
N GLY A 29 15.42 11.15 9.54
CA GLY A 29 15.69 12.14 10.60
C GLY A 29 15.72 13.59 10.15
N ARG A 30 15.74 13.85 8.83
CA ARG A 30 15.70 15.18 8.22
C ARG A 30 14.97 15.10 6.89
N ALA A 31 14.18 16.12 6.56
CA ALA A 31 13.49 16.21 5.27
C ALA A 31 14.44 15.92 4.10
N VAL A 32 14.04 14.99 3.24
CA VAL A 32 14.75 14.71 2.00
C VAL A 32 14.10 15.58 0.92
N GLU A 33 14.82 16.61 0.47
CA GLU A 33 14.39 17.37 -0.70
C GLU A 33 14.61 16.50 -1.94
N THR A 34 13.53 15.92 -2.45
CA THR A 34 13.59 15.14 -3.69
C THR A 34 12.42 15.53 -4.56
N LYS A 35 12.74 15.91 -5.80
CA LYS A 35 11.78 16.03 -6.89
C LYS A 35 12.09 14.93 -7.88
N LEU A 36 11.05 14.26 -8.36
CA LEU A 36 11.21 13.37 -9.50
C LEU A 36 11.66 14.19 -10.70
N ALA A 37 12.71 13.74 -11.40
CA ALA A 37 13.17 14.40 -12.61
C ALA A 37 12.10 14.37 -13.73
N LYS A 38 11.29 13.31 -13.75
CA LYS A 38 10.14 13.13 -14.67
C LYS A 38 9.02 12.35 -13.96
N PRO A 39 7.74 12.56 -14.34
CA PRO A 39 6.64 11.76 -13.82
C PRO A 39 6.80 10.28 -14.16
N VAL A 40 6.49 9.40 -13.19
CA VAL A 40 6.37 7.97 -13.41
C VAL A 40 4.95 7.66 -13.83
N ARG A 41 4.75 7.32 -15.11
CA ARG A 41 3.44 6.84 -15.59
C ARG A 41 3.33 5.35 -15.26
N TRP A 42 2.37 5.02 -14.41
CA TRP A 42 2.11 3.64 -14.01
C TRP A 42 0.62 3.33 -14.12
N SER A 43 0.30 2.28 -14.87
CA SER A 43 -1.04 1.72 -14.96
C SER A 43 -1.13 0.49 -14.08
N ALA A 44 -1.94 0.54 -13.03
CA ALA A 44 -2.28 -0.63 -12.24
C ALA A 44 -3.29 -1.50 -13.00
N SER A 45 -3.05 -2.81 -13.07
CA SER A 45 -3.94 -3.79 -13.71
C SER A 45 -4.81 -4.56 -12.69
N GLY A 46 -4.89 -4.07 -11.46
CA GLY A 46 -5.60 -4.71 -10.36
C GLY A 46 -4.97 -4.39 -9.00
N PHE A 47 -5.44 -5.09 -7.97
CA PHE A 47 -4.87 -5.05 -6.62
C PHE A 47 -4.72 -6.47 -6.06
N VAL A 48 -4.03 -6.60 -4.93
CA VAL A 48 -3.78 -7.88 -4.28
C VAL A 48 -4.11 -7.82 -2.80
N LEU A 49 -4.57 -8.93 -2.25
CA LEU A 49 -4.50 -9.18 -0.81
C LEU A 49 -3.12 -9.75 -0.50
N LEU A 50 -2.42 -9.14 0.45
CA LEU A 50 -1.08 -9.55 0.84
C LEU A 50 -1.00 -9.82 2.33
N GLU A 51 -0.09 -10.72 2.69
CA GLU A 51 0.32 -10.98 4.06
C GLU A 51 1.75 -10.44 4.27
N SER A 52 1.97 -9.79 5.42
CA SER A 52 3.28 -9.30 5.83
C SER A 52 3.87 -10.24 6.89
N ILE A 53 4.88 -11.02 6.50
CA ILE A 53 5.55 -11.99 7.37
C ILE A 53 6.86 -11.39 7.88
N ALA A 54 7.08 -11.44 9.20
CA ALA A 54 8.36 -11.05 9.78
C ALA A 54 9.35 -12.22 9.70
N VAL A 55 10.42 -12.06 8.92
CA VAL A 55 11.52 -13.03 8.81
C VAL A 55 12.81 -12.31 9.15
N ASP A 56 13.53 -12.78 10.17
CA ASP A 56 14.82 -12.23 10.62
C ASP A 56 14.81 -10.68 10.80
N GLY A 57 13.72 -10.16 11.37
CA GLY A 57 13.54 -8.73 11.63
C GLY A 57 13.22 -7.88 10.38
N ARG A 58 12.94 -8.51 9.23
CA ARG A 58 12.53 -7.86 7.98
C ARG A 58 11.11 -8.28 7.61
N SER A 59 10.36 -7.37 7.00
CA SER A 59 9.04 -7.68 6.43
C SER A 59 9.21 -8.30 5.05
N SER A 60 8.68 -9.50 4.87
CA SER A 60 8.46 -10.15 3.58
C SER A 60 6.97 -10.08 3.23
N TYR A 61 6.64 -9.79 1.98
CA TYR A 61 5.25 -9.74 1.52
C TYR A 61 4.92 -10.94 0.66
N GLN A 62 3.91 -11.71 1.07
CA GLN A 62 3.38 -12.82 0.28
C GLN A 62 2.02 -12.44 -0.26
N VAL A 63 1.77 -12.71 -1.55
CA VAL A 63 0.45 -12.47 -2.12
C VAL A 63 -0.45 -13.65 -1.82
N VAL A 64 -1.56 -13.37 -1.14
CA VAL A 64 -2.60 -14.33 -0.81
C VAL A 64 -3.56 -14.47 -1.98
N GLU A 65 -4.00 -13.34 -2.56
CA GLU A 65 -4.96 -13.34 -3.67
C GLU A 65 -4.78 -12.14 -4.60
N ARG A 66 -5.15 -12.30 -5.88
CA ARG A 66 -5.06 -11.27 -6.93
C ARG A 66 -6.44 -10.92 -7.46
N PHE A 67 -6.72 -9.63 -7.55
CA PHE A 67 -7.97 -9.08 -8.07
C PHE A 67 -7.65 -8.22 -9.29
N PRO A 68 -7.74 -8.77 -10.53
CA PRO A 68 -7.50 -7.99 -11.73
C PRO A 68 -8.57 -6.90 -11.86
N SER A 69 -8.15 -5.69 -12.25
CA SER A 69 -9.12 -4.69 -12.70
C SER A 69 -9.67 -5.16 -14.04
N GLY A 70 -10.99 -5.34 -14.14
CA GLY A 70 -11.67 -5.53 -15.42
C GLY A 70 -11.25 -4.38 -16.34
N ARG A 71 -10.69 -4.74 -17.50
CA ARG A 71 -10.19 -3.76 -18.46
C ARG A 71 -11.35 -3.14 -19.22
#